data_AF-A0A2P8QPY0-F1
#
_entry.id   AF-A0A2P8QPY0-F1
#
_cell.length_a   1.000
_cell.length_b   1.000
_cell.length_c   1.000
_cell.angle_alpha   90.00
_cell.angle_beta   90.00
_cell.angle_gamma   90.00
#
_symmetry.space_group_name_H-M   'P 1'
#
loop_
_entity.id
_entity.type
_entity.pdbx_description
1 polymer ?
#
loop_
_entity_poly.entity_id
_entity_poly.type
_entity_poly.pdbx_seq_one_letter_code
_entity_poly.pdbx_strand_id
1 'polypeptide(L)'
;MALDIEERIRQINARLKAGKVGVSVQQRGDRLCLRGTLPPRPNSTKDKPFRQEIYLGVYCNPAGFTYAENEAKLVGSLLAKREFSKGAIPTHEKIPTAIVYSSIAEPMGQVCGA
;
A
#
# COMPACT_ATOMS: atom_id res chain seq x y z
N MET A 1 9.20 -7.85 23.20
CA MET A 1 8.72 -6.53 22.71
C MET A 1 7.89 -6.74 21.44
N ALA A 2 6.65 -7.23 21.57
CA ALA A 2 5.73 -7.42 20.43
C ALA A 2 4.65 -6.31 20.35
N LEU A 3 4.54 -5.49 21.41
CA LEU A 3 3.52 -4.45 21.54
C LEU A 3 3.72 -3.30 20.54
N ASP A 4 4.97 -3.01 20.14
CA ASP A 4 5.28 -1.90 19.25
C ASP A 4 4.81 -2.12 17.80
N ILE A 5 4.86 -3.35 17.30
CA ILE A 5 4.48 -3.66 15.91
C ILE A 5 2.96 -3.54 15.73
N GLU A 6 2.20 -4.16 16.63
CA GLU A 6 0.73 -4.12 16.57
C GLU A 6 0.19 -2.70 16.73
N GLU A 7 0.73 -1.93 17.67
CA GLU A 7 0.32 -0.55 17.89
C GLU A 7 0.66 0.32 16.67
N ARG A 8 1.81 0.09 16.04
CA ARG A 8 2.18 0.82 14.82
C ARG A 8 1.29 0.48 13.64
N ILE A 9 0.93 -0.80 13.46
CA ILE A 9 -0.07 -1.21 12.46
C ILE A 9 -1.42 -0.56 12.75
N ARG A 10 -1.83 -0.47 14.02
CA ARG A 10 -3.07 0.20 14.43
C ARG A 10 -3.05 1.68 14.07
N GLN A 11 -1.96 2.39 14.35
CA GLN A 11 -1.80 3.81 14.00
C GLN A 11 -1.87 4.03 12.48
N ILE A 12 -1.19 3.19 11.69
CA ILE A 12 -1.25 3.25 10.22
C ILE A 12 -2.69 3.03 9.74
N ASN A 13 -3.36 1.99 10.25
CA ASN A 13 -4.75 1.71 9.88
C ASN A 13 -5.71 2.83 10.28
N ALA A 14 -5.47 3.51 11.40
CA ALA A 14 -6.24 4.69 11.79
C ALA A 14 -6.06 5.84 10.78
N ARG A 15 -4.83 6.10 10.32
CA ARG A 15 -4.53 7.09 9.27
C ARG A 15 -5.19 6.73 7.93
N LEU A 16 -5.10 5.47 7.52
CA LEU A 16 -5.74 4.99 6.28
C LEU A 16 -7.26 5.12 6.35
N LYS A 17 -7.86 4.81 7.49
CA LYS A 17 -9.29 4.99 7.73
C LYS A 17 -9.71 6.48 7.69
N ALA A 18 -8.91 7.36 8.28
CA ALA A 18 -9.13 8.81 8.21
C ALA A 18 -9.08 9.33 6.77
N GLY A 19 -8.17 8.79 5.95
CA GLY A 19 -8.09 9.05 4.51
C GLY A 19 -9.13 8.34 3.64
N LYS A 20 -10.11 7.62 4.25
CA LYS A 20 -11.12 6.80 3.54
C LYS A 20 -10.52 5.80 2.55
N VAL A 21 -9.32 5.31 2.84
CA VAL A 21 -8.63 4.30 2.03
C VAL A 21 -9.30 2.94 2.23
N GLY A 22 -9.75 2.31 1.16
CA GLY A 22 -10.45 1.00 1.17
C GLY A 22 -9.57 -0.22 1.49
N VAL A 23 -8.37 0.00 2.03
CA VAL A 23 -7.32 -1.01 2.24
C VAL A 23 -6.75 -0.87 3.65
N SER A 24 -6.36 -1.99 4.25
CA SER A 24 -5.77 -2.07 5.60
C SER A 24 -4.44 -2.80 5.57
N VAL A 25 -3.50 -2.42 6.43
CA VAL A 25 -2.22 -3.11 6.63
C VAL A 25 -2.41 -4.21 7.68
N GLN A 26 -1.87 -5.39 7.42
CA GLN A 26 -1.83 -6.53 8.35
C GLN A 26 -0.44 -7.16 8.37
N GLN A 27 -0.10 -7.73 9.52
CA GLN A 27 1.06 -8.60 9.66
C GLN A 27 0.68 -10.06 9.35
N ARG A 28 1.60 -10.74 8.66
CA ARG A 28 1.58 -12.19 8.41
C ARG A 28 2.98 -12.73 8.73
N GLY A 29 3.13 -13.30 9.92
CA GLY A 29 4.45 -13.67 10.45
C GLY A 29 5.34 -12.44 10.54
N ASP A 30 6.52 -12.49 9.92
CA ASP A 30 7.46 -11.36 9.90
C ASP A 30 7.20 -10.34 8.78
N ARG A 31 6.18 -10.55 7.94
CA ARG A 31 5.94 -9.75 6.73
C ARG A 31 4.65 -8.93 6.81
N LEU A 32 4.63 -7.83 6.07
CA LEU A 32 3.45 -6.97 5.93
C LEU A 32 2.66 -7.28 4.65
N CYS A 33 1.35 -7.21 4.78
CA CYS A 33 0.38 -7.47 3.73
C CYS A 33 -0.70 -6.38 3.73
N LEU A 34 -1.26 -6.10 2.57
CA LEU A 34 -2.44 -5.25 2.43
C LEU A 34 -3.68 -6.13 2.29
N ARG A 35 -4.73 -5.80 3.03
CA ARG A 35 -6.04 -6.47 2.93
C ARG A 35 -7.11 -5.46 2.55
N GLY A 36 -7.84 -5.76 1.49
CA GLY A 36 -8.92 -4.92 0.98
C GLY A 36 -9.93 -5.72 0.16
N THR A 37 -11.06 -5.09 -0.16
CA THR A 37 -12.00 -5.65 -1.14
C THR A 37 -11.55 -5.21 -2.51
N LEU A 38 -11.00 -6.14 -3.28
CA LEU A 38 -10.44 -5.88 -4.60
C LEU A 38 -11.34 -6.50 -5.68
N PRO A 39 -11.33 -5.95 -6.91
CA PRO A 39 -11.95 -6.62 -8.05
C PRO A 39 -11.37 -8.01 -8.24
N PRO A 40 -12.07 -8.93 -8.92
CA PRO A 40 -11.53 -10.26 -9.18
C PRO A 40 -10.29 -10.22 -10.08
N ARG A 41 -9.35 -11.15 -9.83
CA ARG A 41 -8.18 -11.35 -10.68
C ARG A 41 -8.61 -11.72 -12.11
N PRO A 42 -7.84 -11.32 -13.14
CA PRO A 42 -8.20 -11.57 -14.55
C PRO A 42 -8.48 -13.04 -14.86
N ASN A 43 -7.73 -13.94 -14.22
CA ASN A 43 -7.83 -15.39 -14.44
C ASN A 43 -8.64 -16.10 -13.33
N SER A 44 -9.39 -15.35 -12.52
CA SER A 44 -10.20 -15.93 -11.45
C SER A 44 -11.61 -16.23 -11.94
N THR A 45 -12.15 -17.38 -11.56
CA THR A 45 -13.54 -17.80 -11.83
C THR A 45 -14.60 -16.97 -11.08
N LYS A 46 -14.18 -15.95 -10.31
CA LYS A 46 -15.07 -15.11 -9.50
C LYS A 46 -15.43 -13.84 -10.26
N ASP A 47 -16.71 -13.58 -10.43
CA ASP A 47 -17.20 -12.35 -11.06
C ASP A 47 -17.38 -11.16 -10.10
N LYS A 48 -17.41 -11.43 -8.79
CA LYS A 48 -17.70 -10.42 -7.76
C LYS A 48 -16.42 -9.95 -7.06
N PRO A 49 -16.31 -8.66 -6.68
CA PRO A 49 -15.27 -8.19 -5.78
C PRO A 49 -15.25 -9.02 -4.49
N PHE A 50 -14.06 -9.38 -4.03
CA PHE A 50 -13.91 -10.19 -2.82
C PHE A 50 -12.74 -9.70 -1.98
N ARG A 51 -12.75 -10.07 -0.69
CA ARG A 51 -11.65 -9.74 0.21
C ARG A 51 -10.39 -10.47 -0.25
N GLN A 52 -9.35 -9.70 -0.56
CA GLN A 52 -8.07 -10.17 -1.03
C GLN A 52 -6.95 -9.66 -0.15
N GLU A 53 -5.85 -10.42 -0.14
CA GLU A 53 -4.61 -10.06 0.52
C GLU A 53 -3.52 -9.90 -0.55
N ILE A 54 -2.83 -8.75 -0.51
CA ILE A 54 -1.67 -8.44 -1.34
C ILE A 54 -0.44 -8.51 -0.44
N TYR A 55 0.45 -9.45 -0.73
CA TYR A 55 1.72 -9.57 -0.03
C TYR A 55 2.71 -8.54 -0.57
N LEU A 56 3.24 -7.70 0.32
CA LEU A 56 4.21 -6.66 -0.05
C LEU A 56 5.66 -7.18 -0.09
N GLY A 57 5.92 -8.35 0.50
CA GLY A 57 7.27 -8.91 0.61
C GLY A 57 8.19 -8.18 1.60
N VAL A 58 7.72 -7.11 2.26
CA VAL A 58 8.50 -6.33 3.22
C VAL A 58 8.35 -6.84 4.65
N TYR A 59 9.42 -6.72 5.43
CA TYR A 59 9.44 -7.10 6.85
C TYR A 59 8.74 -6.07 7.74
N CYS A 60 8.34 -6.50 8.94
CA CYS A 60 7.75 -5.67 9.99
C CYS A 60 8.78 -4.76 10.69
N ASN A 61 9.47 -3.93 9.91
CA ASN A 61 10.47 -2.98 10.39
C ASN A 61 10.01 -1.53 10.13
N PRO A 62 10.67 -0.53 10.74
CA PRO A 62 10.29 0.87 10.57
C PRO A 62 10.16 1.37 9.13
N ALA A 63 11.06 0.95 8.25
CA ALA A 63 11.01 1.30 6.83
C ALA A 63 9.84 0.60 6.11
N GLY A 64 9.59 -0.67 6.44
CA GLY A 64 8.51 -1.49 5.90
C GLY A 64 7.13 -0.95 6.26
N PHE A 65 6.95 -0.37 7.45
CA PHE A 65 5.72 0.30 7.84
C PHE A 65 5.43 1.54 6.97
N THR A 66 6.43 2.40 6.76
CA THR A 66 6.29 3.59 5.89
C THR A 66 5.97 3.18 4.46
N TYR A 67 6.67 2.15 3.96
CA TYR A 67 6.42 1.60 2.63
C TYR A 67 4.99 1.05 2.51
N ALA A 68 4.54 0.25 3.48
CA ALA A 68 3.19 -0.33 3.48
C ALA A 68 2.09 0.73 3.56
N GLU A 69 2.30 1.82 4.30
CA GLU A 69 1.36 2.95 4.36
C GLU A 69 1.23 3.65 2.99
N ASN A 70 2.35 3.93 2.33
CA ASN A 70 2.36 4.55 1.01
C ASN A 70 1.69 3.66 -0.04
N GLU A 71 2.02 2.36 -0.03
CA GLU A 71 1.43 1.40 -0.95
C GLU A 71 -0.09 1.26 -0.74
N ALA A 72 -0.54 1.26 0.52
CA ALA A 72 -1.96 1.27 0.84
C ALA A 72 -2.68 2.51 0.28
N LYS A 73 -2.06 3.70 0.34
CA LYS A 73 -2.61 4.93 -0.25
C LYS A 73 -2.66 4.87 -1.78
N LEU A 74 -1.64 4.31 -2.42
CA LEU A 74 -1.61 4.12 -3.88
C LEU A 74 -2.74 3.18 -4.32
N VAL A 75 -2.84 1.99 -3.72
CA VAL A 75 -3.90 1.03 -4.01
C VAL A 75 -5.27 1.64 -3.71
N GLY A 76 -5.41 2.36 -2.59
CA GLY A 76 -6.63 3.08 -2.24
C GLY A 76 -7.05 4.13 -3.28
N SER A 77 -6.09 4.89 -3.81
CA SER A 77 -6.34 5.90 -4.83
C SER A 77 -6.77 5.26 -6.15
N LEU A 78 -6.13 4.15 -6.54
CA LEU A 78 -6.52 3.38 -7.72
C LEU A 78 -7.94 2.79 -7.58
N LEU A 79 -8.30 2.33 -6.38
CA LEU A 79 -9.66 1.87 -6.07
C LEU A 79 -10.67 3.01 -6.19
N ALA A 80 -10.34 4.19 -5.67
CA ALA A 80 -11.22 5.37 -5.74
C ALA A 80 -11.43 5.86 -7.18
N LYS A 81 -10.37 5.84 -8.01
CA LYS A 81 -10.44 6.22 -9.43
C LYS A 81 -11.23 5.25 -10.31
N ARG A 82 -11.65 4.08 -9.79
CA ARG A 82 -12.29 3.00 -10.55
C ARG A 82 -11.47 2.52 -11.75
N GLU A 83 -10.17 2.79 -11.77
CA GLU A 83 -9.24 2.29 -12.80
C GLU A 83 -8.98 0.78 -12.65
N PHE A 84 -9.49 0.17 -11.58
CA PHE A 84 -9.59 -1.27 -11.39
C PHE A 84 -10.66 -1.90 -12.31
N SER A 85 -10.40 -1.92 -13.61
CA SER A 85 -11.11 -2.78 -14.56
C SER A 85 -10.69 -4.25 -14.34
N LYS A 86 -11.62 -5.21 -14.54
CA LYS A 86 -11.33 -6.66 -14.51
C LYS A 86 -9.99 -6.93 -15.21
N GLY A 87 -8.98 -7.36 -14.44
CA GLY A 87 -7.64 -7.66 -14.96
C GLY A 87 -6.50 -6.73 -14.55
N ALA A 88 -6.78 -5.55 -14.01
CA ALA A 88 -5.78 -4.56 -13.63
C ALA A 88 -5.33 -4.67 -12.16
N ILE A 89 -5.35 -5.86 -11.55
CA ILE A 89 -4.72 -6.00 -10.22
C ILE A 89 -3.22 -6.04 -10.43
N PRO A 90 -2.45 -5.07 -9.90
CA PRO A 90 -1.01 -5.19 -9.91
C PRO A 90 -0.68 -6.35 -8.97
N THR A 91 -0.39 -7.51 -9.56
CA THR A 91 0.47 -8.51 -8.93
C THR A 91 1.76 -7.78 -8.54
N HIS A 92 2.46 -8.21 -7.49
CA HIS A 92 3.72 -7.61 -7.00
C HIS A 92 4.71 -7.18 -8.11
N GLU A 93 4.65 -7.82 -9.28
CA GLU A 93 5.43 -7.54 -10.49
C GLU A 93 5.04 -6.26 -11.27
N LYS A 94 3.82 -5.73 -11.09
CA LYS A 94 3.27 -4.55 -11.79
C LYS A 94 2.73 -3.47 -10.83
N ILE A 95 3.11 -3.49 -9.56
CA ILE A 95 3.11 -2.24 -8.80
C ILE A 95 4.33 -1.50 -9.37
N PRO A 96 4.18 -0.40 -10.11
CA PRO A 96 5.33 0.27 -10.67
C PRO A 96 6.28 0.64 -9.54
N THR A 97 7.43 -0.05 -9.51
CA THR A 97 8.67 0.40 -8.87
C THR A 97 9.00 1.86 -9.27
N ALA A 98 8.39 2.35 -10.36
CA ALA A 98 8.51 3.70 -10.89
C ALA A 98 7.85 4.84 -10.08
N ILE A 99 6.94 4.59 -9.12
CA ILE A 99 6.43 5.71 -8.27
C ILE A 99 7.36 6.00 -7.08
N VAL A 100 8.44 5.22 -6.91
CA VAL A 100 9.39 5.40 -5.80
C VAL A 100 10.42 6.52 -6.08
N TYR A 101 10.50 7.08 -7.29
CA TYR A 101 11.57 8.04 -7.62
C TYR A 101 11.16 9.33 -8.35
N SER A 102 9.91 9.80 -8.26
CA SER A 102 9.53 11.09 -8.87
C SER A 102 9.04 12.19 -7.91
N SER A 103 9.01 11.96 -6.59
CA SER A 103 8.50 12.99 -5.65
C SER A 103 9.29 13.16 -4.36
N ILE A 104 10.52 12.62 -4.27
CA ILE A 104 11.45 12.88 -3.16
C ILE A 104 12.83 13.38 -3.60
N ALA A 105 12.95 13.82 -4.86
CA ALA A 105 14.12 14.54 -5.33
C ALA A 105 13.75 15.98 -5.68
N GLU A 106 13.36 16.75 -4.66
CA GLU A 106 13.69 18.18 -4.63
C GLU A 106 14.38 18.45 -3.30
N PRO A 107 15.73 18.52 -3.26
CA PRO A 107 16.41 19.03 -2.08
C PRO A 107 16.03 20.50 -1.91
N MET A 108 15.41 20.83 -0.79
CA MET A 108 15.44 22.20 -0.28
C MET A 108 16.89 22.66 -0.17
N GLY A 109 17.22 23.73 -0.89
CA GLY A 109 18.29 24.66 -0.53
C GLY A 109 19.64 24.42 -1.18
N GLN A 110 19.88 25.08 -2.31
CA GLN A 110 21.18 25.71 -2.56
C GLN A 110 21.01 27.23 -2.53
N VAL A 111 21.43 27.80 -1.41
CA VAL A 111 21.91 29.18 -1.29
C VAL A 111 23.09 29.38 -2.26
N CYS A 112 23.01 30.38 -3.12
CA CYS A 112 24.16 31.12 -3.64
C CYS A 112 23.68 32.55 -3.95
N GLY A 113 24.24 33.53 -3.24
CA GLY A 113 24.10 34.93 -3.59
C GLY A 113 24.99 35.31 -4.77
N ALA A 114 24.60 36.39 -5.44
CA ALA A 114 25.44 37.38 -6.10
C ALA A 114 24.61 38.65 -6.26
#